data_AF-A0A0S8AHW3-F1
#
_entry.id   AF-A0A0S8AHW3-F1
#
_cell.length_a   1.000
_cell.length_b   1.000
_cell.length_c   1.000
_cell.angle_alpha   90.00
_cell.angle_beta   90.00
_cell.angle_gamma   90.00
#
_symmetry.space_group_name_H-M   'P 1'
#
loop_
_entity.id
_entity.type
_entity.pdbx_description
1 polymer ?
#
loop_
_entity_poly.entity_id
_entity_poly.type
_entity_poly.pdbx_seq_one_letter_code
_entity_poly.pdbx_strand_id
1 'polypeptide(L)'
;MLKDYSGCYIAVPGRNRLRTPQRNFTAVSRKLFPVRMLMWKSIGAMLLLTLIFGISSTLWYGQQVKVSLDQVGRNNAINKQLHNENKNLLAQHDMMLTRNHMEQATQKLGLRSPAKKQLRYP
;
A
#
# COMPACT_ATOMS: atom_id res chain seq x y z
N MET A 1 -43.22 -43.74 74.26
CA MET A 1 -43.38 -43.83 75.72
C MET A 1 -43.46 -45.31 76.06
N LEU A 2 -42.45 -45.86 76.73
CA LEU A 2 -42.47 -47.25 77.19
C LEU A 2 -42.87 -47.25 78.67
N LYS A 3 -43.71 -48.20 79.07
CA LYS A 3 -44.30 -48.26 80.42
C LYS A 3 -43.51 -49.31 81.21
N ASP A 4 -42.71 -48.87 82.19
CA ASP A 4 -42.04 -49.80 83.11
C ASP A 4 -42.98 -50.20 84.25
N TYR A 5 -42.87 -51.46 84.67
CA TYR A 5 -43.76 -52.16 85.63
C TYR A 5 -43.66 -51.67 87.09
N SER A 6 -43.27 -50.41 87.31
CA SER A 6 -43.18 -49.75 88.62
C SER A 6 -43.98 -48.44 88.68
N GLY A 7 -44.83 -48.17 87.69
CA GLY A 7 -45.82 -47.08 87.74
C GLY A 7 -45.26 -45.66 87.54
N CYS A 8 -43.97 -45.51 87.22
CA CYS A 8 -43.35 -44.22 86.93
C CYS A 8 -42.96 -44.11 85.45
N TYR A 9 -43.34 -43.01 84.78
CA TYR A 9 -43.08 -42.79 83.35
C TYR A 9 -41.74 -42.05 83.17
N ILE A 10 -40.82 -42.65 82.41
CA ILE A 10 -39.54 -42.03 82.05
C ILE A 10 -39.64 -41.45 80.64
N ALA A 11 -39.42 -40.14 80.50
CA ALA A 11 -39.36 -39.47 79.21
C ALA A 11 -38.01 -39.76 78.53
N VAL A 12 -38.02 -40.46 77.39
CA VAL A 12 -36.82 -40.72 76.58
C VAL A 12 -36.56 -39.51 75.67
N PRO A 13 -35.45 -38.77 75.80
CA PRO A 13 -35.16 -37.66 74.90
C PRO A 13 -34.76 -38.19 73.51
N GLY A 14 -35.61 -37.93 72.52
CA GLY A 14 -35.34 -38.22 71.11
C GLY A 14 -34.17 -37.39 70.57
N ARG A 15 -33.25 -38.04 69.86
CA ARG A 15 -32.08 -37.44 69.18
C ARG A 15 -32.48 -36.27 68.26
N ASN A 16 -32.24 -35.04 68.70
CA ASN A 16 -32.30 -33.85 67.84
C ASN A 16 -31.10 -33.86 66.88
N ARG A 17 -31.31 -34.23 65.62
CA ARG A 17 -30.32 -34.06 64.55
C ARG A 17 -30.15 -32.57 64.26
N LEU A 18 -28.99 -32.01 64.61
CA LEU A 18 -28.58 -30.66 64.23
C LEU A 18 -28.51 -30.56 62.70
N ARG A 19 -29.49 -29.90 62.09
CA ARG A 19 -29.45 -29.49 60.67
C ARG A 19 -28.53 -28.27 60.56
N THR A 20 -27.33 -28.45 60.00
CA THR A 20 -26.49 -27.34 59.55
C THR A 20 -27.04 -26.79 58.22
N PRO A 21 -27.29 -25.48 58.07
CA PRO A 21 -27.66 -24.91 56.78
C PRO A 21 -26.44 -24.92 55.85
N GLN A 22 -26.53 -25.69 54.77
CA GLN A 22 -25.55 -25.70 53.69
C GLN A 22 -25.58 -24.34 52.99
N ARG A 23 -24.63 -23.47 53.34
CA ARG A 23 -24.51 -22.13 52.76
C ARG A 23 -24.00 -22.29 51.33
N ASN A 24 -24.90 -22.18 50.35
CA ASN A 24 -24.55 -22.15 48.93
C ASN A 24 -23.76 -20.87 48.65
N PHE A 25 -22.42 -20.95 48.67
CA PHE A 25 -21.57 -19.93 48.07
C PHE A 25 -21.70 -20.05 46.55
N THR A 26 -22.64 -19.31 45.97
CA THR A 26 -22.59 -19.00 44.56
C THR A 26 -21.39 -18.09 44.34
N ALA A 27 -20.28 -18.69 43.88
CA ALA A 27 -19.10 -17.97 43.45
C ALA A 27 -19.51 -16.95 42.38
N VAL A 28 -19.49 -15.67 42.73
CA VAL A 28 -19.58 -14.55 41.79
C VAL A 28 -18.25 -14.49 41.03
N SER A 29 -18.05 -15.43 40.09
CA SER A 29 -16.94 -15.40 39.14
C SER A 29 -17.48 -14.98 37.77
N ARG A 30 -17.83 -13.70 37.63
CA ARG A 30 -18.17 -13.07 36.35
C ARG A 30 -17.30 -11.84 36.03
N LYS A 31 -16.03 -11.84 36.45
CA LYS A 31 -15.10 -10.73 36.15
C LYS A 31 -13.83 -11.13 35.40
N LEU A 32 -13.55 -12.42 35.19
CA LEU A 32 -12.34 -12.88 34.46
C LEU A 32 -12.56 -13.22 32.97
N PHE A 33 -13.81 -13.37 32.53
CA PHE A 33 -14.14 -13.63 31.12
C PHE A 33 -14.22 -12.41 30.17
N PRO A 34 -14.48 -11.15 30.60
CA PRO A 34 -14.57 -10.04 29.65
C PRO A 34 -13.19 -9.65 29.09
N VAL A 35 -12.12 -9.81 29.86
CA VAL A 35 -10.75 -9.44 29.44
C VAL A 35 -10.24 -10.33 28.31
N ARG A 36 -10.44 -11.65 28.41
CA ARG A 36 -10.04 -12.57 27.34
C ARG A 36 -10.81 -12.26 26.05
N MET A 37 -12.12 -12.07 26.12
CA MET A 37 -12.94 -11.77 24.94
C MET A 37 -12.58 -10.41 24.29
N LEU A 38 -12.19 -9.41 25.09
CA LEU A 38 -11.66 -8.14 24.61
C LEU A 38 -10.29 -8.30 23.94
N MET A 39 -9.40 -9.13 24.49
CA MET A 39 -8.10 -9.42 23.87
C MET A 39 -8.25 -10.06 22.49
N TRP A 40 -9.11 -11.08 22.34
CA TRP A 40 -9.36 -11.70 21.03
C TRP A 40 -9.98 -10.73 20.02
N LYS A 41 -10.88 -9.85 20.46
CA LYS A 41 -11.42 -8.77 19.61
C LYS A 41 -10.34 -7.80 19.17
N SER A 42 -9.43 -7.41 20.07
CA SER A 42 -8.34 -6.49 19.74
C SER A 42 -7.34 -7.10 18.76
N ILE A 43 -7.02 -8.39 18.92
CA ILE A 43 -6.12 -9.12 18.01
C ILE A 43 -6.74 -9.24 16.61
N GLY A 44 -8.05 -9.56 16.53
CA GLY A 44 -8.77 -9.59 15.26
C GLY A 44 -8.83 -8.22 14.58
N ALA A 45 -9.07 -7.16 15.35
CA ALA A 45 -9.07 -5.79 14.82
C ALA A 45 -7.68 -5.36 14.32
N MET A 46 -6.62 -5.73 15.05
CA MET A 46 -5.24 -5.43 14.67
C MET A 46 -4.85 -6.15 13.38
N LEU A 47 -5.23 -7.43 13.22
CA LEU A 47 -5.04 -8.19 11.98
C LEU A 47 -5.74 -7.53 10.79
N LEU A 48 -7.01 -7.14 10.94
CA LEU A 48 -7.75 -6.45 9.88
C LEU A 48 -7.10 -5.12 9.50
N LEU A 49 -6.67 -4.32 10.49
CA LEU A 49 -5.95 -3.08 10.24
C LEU A 49 -4.65 -3.34 9.48
N THR A 50 -3.83 -4.31 9.90
CA THR A 50 -2.59 -4.65 9.19
C THR A 50 -2.84 -5.09 7.76
N LEU A 51 -3.92 -5.84 7.49
CA LEU A 51 -4.29 -6.26 6.14
C LEU A 51 -4.69 -5.05 5.28
N ILE A 52 -5.53 -4.16 5.82
CA ILE A 52 -6.00 -2.95 5.13
C ILE A 52 -4.82 -2.00 4.83
N PHE A 53 -3.93 -1.80 5.80
CA PHE A 53 -2.71 -1.00 5.61
C PHE A 53 -1.75 -1.66 4.60
N GLY A 54 -1.58 -2.97 4.64
CA GLY A 54 -0.75 -3.71 3.68
C GLY A 54 -1.27 -3.60 2.25
N ILE A 55 -2.58 -3.79 2.03
CA ILE A 55 -3.21 -3.69 0.71
C ILE A 55 -3.16 -2.25 0.20
N SER A 56 -3.52 -1.27 1.04
CA SER A 56 -3.52 0.14 0.64
C SER A 56 -2.10 0.64 0.33
N SER A 57 -1.09 0.24 1.10
CA SER A 57 0.31 0.56 0.83
C SER A 57 0.76 -0.03 -0.51
N THR A 58 0.42 -1.28 -0.79
CA THR A 58 0.79 -1.95 -2.06
C THR A 58 0.16 -1.23 -3.27
N LEU A 59 -1.12 -0.84 -3.17
CA LEU A 59 -1.81 -0.09 -4.21
C LEU A 59 -1.17 1.29 -4.43
N TRP A 60 -0.82 2.00 -3.36
CA TRP A 60 -0.16 3.30 -3.44
C TRP A 60 1.20 3.22 -4.13
N TYR A 61 2.05 2.27 -3.72
CA TYR A 61 3.34 2.05 -4.36
C TYR A 61 3.19 1.64 -5.82
N GLY A 62 2.24 0.75 -6.14
CA GLY A 62 1.95 0.35 -7.52
C GLY A 62 1.53 1.52 -8.40
N GLN A 63 0.75 2.47 -7.87
CA GLN A 63 0.33 3.67 -8.60
C GLN A 63 1.51 4.63 -8.84
N GLN A 64 2.38 4.84 -7.85
CA GLN A 64 3.57 5.67 -8.05
C GLN A 64 4.50 5.10 -9.12
N VAL A 65 4.73 3.79 -9.10
CA VAL A 65 5.58 3.12 -10.11
C VAL A 65 5.02 3.32 -11.52
N LYS A 66 3.70 3.19 -11.71
CA LYS A 66 3.06 3.44 -13.02
C LYS A 66 3.26 4.87 -13.50
N VAL A 67 3.02 5.85 -12.63
CA VAL A 67 3.17 7.28 -12.97
C VAL A 67 4.61 7.59 -13.34
N SER A 68 5.58 7.09 -12.56
CA SER A 68 7.00 7.28 -12.88
C SER A 68 7.39 6.61 -14.20
N LEU A 69 6.88 5.41 -14.48
CA LEU A 69 7.17 4.69 -15.71
C LEU A 69 6.60 5.41 -16.94
N ASP A 70 5.37 5.93 -16.84
CA ASP A 70 4.75 6.74 -17.89
C ASP A 70 5.53 8.03 -18.13
N GLN A 71 6.01 8.68 -17.07
CA GLN A 71 6.81 9.90 -17.18
C GLN A 71 8.18 9.63 -17.83
N VAL A 72 8.83 8.52 -17.47
CA VAL A 72 10.07 8.07 -18.12
C VAL A 72 9.82 7.74 -19.59
N GLY A 73 8.72 7.06 -19.91
CA GLY A 73 8.34 6.75 -21.30
C GLY A 73 8.12 8.01 -22.15
N ARG A 74 7.39 9.00 -21.62
CA ARG A 74 7.15 10.29 -22.29
C ARG A 74 8.45 11.07 -22.48
N ASN A 75 9.30 11.14 -21.46
CA ASN A 75 10.59 11.82 -21.56
C ASN A 75 11.52 11.15 -22.58
N ASN A 76 11.52 9.82 -22.67
CA ASN A 76 12.29 9.10 -23.68
C ASN A 76 11.79 9.39 -25.11
N ALA A 77 10.47 9.49 -25.32
CA ALA A 77 9.91 9.84 -26.62
C ALA A 77 10.31 11.27 -27.02
N ILE A 78 10.19 12.24 -26.11
CA ILE A 78 10.59 13.64 -26.34
C ILE A 78 12.09 13.72 -26.63
N ASN A 79 12.93 13.05 -25.85
CA ASN A 79 14.38 13.05 -26.07
C ASN A 79 14.77 12.42 -27.41
N LYS A 80 14.10 11.35 -27.84
CA LYS A 80 14.32 10.76 -29.17
C LYS A 80 13.95 11.73 -30.28
N GLN A 81 12.82 12.43 -30.16
CA GLN A 81 12.41 13.44 -31.13
C GLN A 81 13.44 14.58 -31.19
N LEU A 82 13.81 15.14 -30.04
CA LEU A 82 14.78 16.23 -29.95
C LEU A 82 16.15 15.82 -30.53
N HIS A 83 16.58 14.57 -30.27
CA HIS A 83 17.82 14.04 -30.81
C HIS A 83 17.78 13.91 -32.34
N ASN A 84 16.65 13.48 -32.91
CA ASN A 84 16.47 13.40 -34.35
C ASN A 84 16.44 14.80 -34.99
N GLU A 85 15.75 15.75 -34.37
CA GLU A 85 15.73 17.15 -34.83
C GLU A 85 17.12 17.77 -34.80
N ASN A 86 17.88 17.56 -33.73
CA ASN A 86 19.25 18.06 -33.63
C ASN A 86 20.17 17.45 -34.72
N LYS A 87 20.04 16.15 -34.99
CA LYS A 87 20.75 15.50 -36.12
C LYS A 87 20.41 16.14 -37.47
N ASN A 88 19.15 16.45 -37.71
CA ASN A 88 18.73 17.11 -38.95
C ASN A 88 19.28 18.53 -39.05
N LEU A 89 19.28 19.29 -37.95
CA LEU A 89 19.84 20.64 -37.90
C LEU A 89 21.35 20.63 -38.12
N LEU A 90 22.08 19.68 -37.51
CA LEU A 90 23.50 19.48 -37.74
C LEU A 90 23.79 19.14 -39.20
N ALA A 91 23.02 18.23 -39.80
CA ALA A 91 23.17 17.90 -41.21
C ALA A 91 22.93 19.11 -42.12
N GLN A 92 21.92 19.94 -41.83
CA GLN A 92 21.67 21.17 -42.56
C GLN A 92 22.79 22.19 -42.39
N HIS A 93 23.31 22.34 -41.18
CA HIS A 93 24.42 23.22 -40.87
C HIS A 93 25.69 22.82 -41.65
N ASP A 94 26.03 21.53 -41.67
CA ASP A 94 27.17 21.01 -42.42
C ASP A 94 27.01 21.21 -43.94
N MET A 95 25.79 21.06 -44.46
CA MET A 95 25.49 21.38 -45.86
C MET A 95 25.67 22.87 -46.16
N MET A 96 25.28 23.76 -45.24
CA MET A 96 25.46 25.22 -45.40
C MET A 96 26.94 25.60 -45.36
N LEU A 97 27.71 25.05 -44.42
CA LEU A 97 29.17 25.25 -44.37
C LEU A 97 29.83 24.77 -45.65
N THR A 98 29.46 23.58 -46.12
CA THR A 98 30.00 23.02 -47.37
C THR A 98 29.66 23.89 -48.57
N ARG A 99 28.41 24.38 -48.68
CA ARG A 99 28.01 25.33 -49.73
C ARG A 99 28.81 26.63 -49.65
N ASN A 100 28.97 27.21 -48.46
CA ASN A 100 29.76 28.42 -48.27
C ASN A 100 31.23 28.23 -48.69
N HIS A 101 31.83 27.09 -48.34
CA HIS A 101 33.19 26.75 -48.79
C HIS A 101 33.28 26.57 -50.30
N MET A 102 32.30 25.90 -50.91
CA MET A 102 32.23 25.76 -52.37
C MET A 102 32.05 27.10 -53.07
N GLU A 103 31.20 27.99 -52.56
CA GLU A 103 30.97 29.34 -53.10
C GLU A 103 32.23 30.20 -52.99
N GLN A 104 32.94 30.14 -51.88
CA GLN A 104 34.23 30.83 -51.73
C GLN A 104 35.30 30.26 -52.66
N ALA A 105 35.36 28.94 -52.84
CA ALA A 105 36.30 28.30 -53.75
C ALA A 105 35.98 28.64 -55.23
N THR A 106 34.71 28.65 -55.62
CA THR A 106 34.29 29.07 -56.97
C THR A 106 34.55 30.55 -57.22
N GLN A 107 34.31 31.42 -56.24
CA GLN A 107 34.71 32.83 -56.35
C GLN A 107 36.22 33.01 -56.54
N LYS A 108 37.06 32.24 -55.82
CA LYS A 108 38.52 32.25 -56.01
C LYS A 108 38.95 31.75 -57.38
N LEU A 109 38.18 30.84 -57.99
CA LEU A 109 38.36 30.36 -59.36
C LEU A 109 37.75 31.30 -60.43
N GLY A 110 37.20 32.45 -60.02
CA GLY A 110 36.56 33.42 -60.93
C GLY A 110 35.18 33.00 -61.43
N LEU A 111 34.64 31.88 -60.93
CA LEU A 111 33.31 31.38 -61.27
C LEU A 111 32.29 32.01 -60.32
N ARG A 112 31.34 32.78 -60.85
CA ARG A 112 30.23 33.34 -60.07
C ARG A 112 29.07 32.35 -60.02
N SER A 113 28.46 32.20 -58.84
CA SER A 113 27.20 31.46 -58.69
C SER A 113 26.14 32.02 -59.66
N PRO A 114 25.37 31.15 -60.33
CA PRO A 114 24.38 31.57 -61.33
C PRO A 114 23.32 32.49 -60.72
N ALA A 115 22.85 33.47 -61.50
CA ALA A 115 21.81 34.38 -61.04
C ALA A 115 20.50 33.60 -60.76
N LYS A 116 19.68 34.04 -59.79
CA LYS A 116 18.41 33.37 -59.44
C LYS A 116 17.47 33.13 -60.62
N LYS A 117 17.60 33.93 -61.69
CA LYS A 117 16.82 33.81 -62.94
C LYS A 117 17.32 32.70 -63.89
N GLN A 118 18.52 32.17 -63.66
CA GLN A 118 19.16 31.10 -64.46
C GLN A 118 18.98 29.71 -63.82
N LEU A 119 18.51 29.65 -62.57
CA LEU A 119 18.18 28.40 -61.90
C LEU A 119 16.82 27.91 -62.40
N ARG A 120 16.83 26.82 -63.18
CA ARG A 120 15.61 26.12 -63.59
C ARG A 120 15.16 25.23 -62.42
N TYR A 121 14.10 25.62 -61.74
CA TYR A 121 13.46 24.75 -60.76
C TYR A 121 12.69 23.62 -61.48
N PRO A 122 12.69 22.38 -60.95
CA PRO A 122 11.78 21.33 -61.40
C PRO A 122 10.32 21.67 -61.09
#